data_AF-A0A2L2YUJ6-F1
#
_entry.id   AF-A0A2L2YUJ6-F1
#
_cell.length_a   1.000
_cell.length_b   1.000
_cell.length_c   1.000
_cell.angle_alpha   90.00
_cell.angle_beta   90.00
_cell.angle_gamma   90.00
#
_symmetry.space_group_name_H-M   'P 1'
#
loop_
_entity.id
_entity.type
_entity.pdbx_description
1 polymer ?
#
loop_
_entity_poly.entity_id
_entity_poly.type
_entity_poly.pdbx_seq_one_letter_code
_entity_poly.pdbx_strand_id
1 'polypeptide(L)'
;LLALFDQHAVHERIRLEELVKELYELSDDGEKIVKSITISPVLEITLDEDEVRLLSTYQKHLTAIGIKLSIKNESDIEISSIPSCLIDQNTNKLKRSISEISTIIEKSIKEWL
;
A
#
# COMPACT_ATOMS: atom_id res chain seq x y z
N LEU A 1 36.69 7.39 -26.23
CA LEU A 1 35.95 7.56 -24.97
C LEU A 1 36.15 6.31 -24.14
N LEU A 2 36.73 6.42 -22.94
CA LEU A 2 36.92 5.29 -22.01
C LEU A 2 35.91 5.46 -20.88
N ALA A 3 35.08 4.44 -20.64
CA ALA A 3 34.14 4.41 -19.52
C ALA A 3 34.53 3.26 -18.58
N LEU A 4 34.70 3.58 -17.30
CA LEU A 4 34.97 2.61 -16.23
C LEU A 4 33.77 2.65 -15.27
N PHE A 5 33.18 1.50 -14.99
CA PHE A 5 32.04 1.39 -14.09
C PHE A 5 32.35 0.40 -12.96
N ASP A 6 31.83 0.72 -11.78
CA ASP A 6 31.68 -0.27 -10.71
C ASP A 6 30.52 -1.19 -11.06
N GLN A 7 30.83 -2.45 -11.33
CA GLN A 7 29.84 -3.45 -11.70
C GLN A 7 28.77 -3.64 -10.63
N HIS A 8 29.11 -3.52 -9.34
CA HIS A 8 28.14 -3.67 -8.25
C HIS A 8 27.13 -2.53 -8.29
N ALA A 9 27.60 -1.28 -8.33
CA ALA A 9 26.73 -0.10 -8.42
C ALA A 9 25.86 -0.10 -9.67
N VAL A 10 26.37 -0.60 -10.80
CA VAL A 10 25.58 -0.76 -12.04
C VAL A 10 24.44 -1.77 -11.83
N HIS A 11 24.73 -2.95 -11.29
CA HIS A 11 23.72 -3.96 -11.04
C HIS A 11 22.67 -3.51 -10.02
N GLU A 12 23.10 -2.84 -8.94
CA GLU A 12 22.19 -2.29 -7.94
C GLU A 12 21.26 -1.25 -8.53
N ARG A 13 21.76 -0.36 -9.41
CA ARG A 13 20.92 0.63 -10.07
C ARG A 13 19.89 -0.03 -10.98
N ILE A 14 20.29 -1.00 -11.79
CA ILE A 14 19.37 -1.73 -12.67
C ILE A 14 18.27 -2.39 -11.83
N ARG A 15 18.65 -3.11 -10.77
CA ARG A 15 17.70 -3.78 -9.87
C ARG A 15 16.75 -2.80 -9.21
N LEU A 16 17.22 -1.62 -8.80
CA LEU A 16 16.38 -0.59 -8.20
C LEU A 16 15.33 -0.09 -9.20
N GLU A 17 15.71 0.17 -10.45
CA GLU A 17 14.76 0.63 -11.48
C GLU A 17 13.72 -0.44 -11.80
N GLU A 18 14.12 -1.72 -11.85
CA GLU A 18 13.20 -2.84 -12.01
C GLU A 18 12.19 -2.92 -10.86
N LEU A 19 12.67 -2.88 -9.60
CA LEU A 19 11.81 -2.87 -8.42
C LEU A 19 10.88 -1.65 -8.38
N VAL A 20 11.39 -0.47 -8.76
CA VAL A 20 10.57 0.74 -8.85
C VAL A 20 9.44 0.56 -9.87
N LYS A 21 9.74 0.02 -11.04
CA LYS A 21 8.75 -0.24 -12.09
C LYS A 21 7.74 -1.32 -11.68
N GLU A 22 8.19 -2.31 -10.90
CA GLU A 22 7.34 -3.38 -10.39
C GLU A 22 6.38 -2.87 -9.30
N LEU A 23 6.88 -2.06 -8.36
CA LEU A 23 6.17 -1.69 -7.13
C LEU A 23 5.42 -0.36 -7.20
N TYR A 24 5.73 0.52 -8.15
CA TYR A 24 5.13 1.86 -8.24
C TYR A 24 4.45 2.09 -9.59
N GLU A 25 3.44 2.96 -9.57
CA GLU A 25 2.72 3.47 -10.73
C GLU A 25 2.50 4.98 -10.61
N LEU A 26 2.00 5.60 -11.67
CA LEU A 26 1.59 7.01 -11.63
C LEU A 26 0.10 7.07 -11.35
N SER A 27 -0.30 7.89 -10.37
CA SER A 27 -1.70 8.23 -10.13
C SER A 27 -2.25 9.07 -11.30
N ASP A 28 -3.58 9.27 -11.32
CA ASP A 28 -4.23 10.15 -12.29
C ASP A 28 -3.69 11.59 -12.25
N ASP A 29 -3.22 12.03 -11.09
CA ASP A 29 -2.58 13.34 -10.87
C ASP A 29 -1.09 13.36 -11.28
N GLY A 30 -0.56 12.25 -11.78
CA GLY A 30 0.84 12.10 -12.18
C GLY A 30 1.82 11.89 -11.02
N GLU A 31 1.32 11.65 -9.80
CA GLU A 31 2.16 11.37 -8.64
C GLU A 31 2.58 9.90 -8.62
N LYS A 32 3.83 9.63 -8.23
CA LYS A 32 4.32 8.26 -8.09
C LYS A 32 3.75 7.64 -6.80
N ILE A 33 2.93 6.62 -6.94
CA ILE A 33 2.27 5.90 -5.85
C ILE A 33 2.65 4.43 -5.85
N VAL A 34 2.54 3.76 -4.70
CA VAL A 34 2.73 2.31 -4.60
C VAL A 34 1.53 1.63 -5.27
N LYS A 35 1.82 0.62 -6.11
CA LYS A 35 0.77 -0.19 -6.74
C LYS A 35 -0.08 -0.86 -5.68
N SER A 36 -1.39 -0.86 -5.92
CA SER A 36 -2.35 -1.41 -4.99
C SER A 36 -3.26 -2.42 -5.67
N ILE A 37 -3.88 -3.29 -4.87
CA ILE A 37 -4.93 -4.18 -5.35
C ILE A 37 -6.20 -3.98 -4.54
N THR A 38 -7.32 -3.99 -5.25
CA THR A 38 -8.64 -3.92 -4.62
C THR A 38 -8.95 -5.22 -3.88
N ILE A 39 -9.46 -5.10 -2.67
CA ILE A 39 -9.91 -6.23 -1.85
C ILE A 39 -11.44 -6.32 -1.82
N SER A 40 -11.95 -7.55 -1.80
CA SER A 40 -13.38 -7.85 -1.68
C SER A 40 -13.58 -9.07 -0.77
N PRO A 41 -14.39 -8.98 0.30
CA PRO A 41 -15.08 -7.77 0.76
C PRO A 41 -14.10 -6.68 1.24
N VAL A 42 -14.58 -5.44 1.31
CA VAL A 42 -13.80 -4.33 1.90
C VAL A 42 -13.55 -4.60 3.39
N LEU A 43 -12.43 -4.11 3.91
CA LEU A 43 -12.09 -4.25 5.32
C LEU A 43 -12.74 -3.11 6.10
N GLU A 44 -13.64 -3.44 7.03
CA GLU A 44 -14.28 -2.49 7.93
C GLU A 44 -13.51 -2.43 9.25
N ILE A 45 -13.22 -1.22 9.73
CA ILE A 45 -12.52 -0.99 11.00
C ILE A 45 -13.27 0.08 11.78
N THR A 46 -13.60 -0.24 13.03
CA THR A 46 -14.15 0.72 13.99
C THR A 46 -13.02 1.31 14.83
N LEU A 47 -13.03 2.63 14.95
CA LEU A 47 -12.02 3.50 15.57
C LEU A 47 -12.71 4.62 16.36
N ASP A 48 -11.98 5.29 17.23
CA ASP A 48 -12.47 6.49 17.93
C ASP A 48 -12.57 7.70 16.98
N GLU A 49 -13.41 8.68 17.31
CA GLU A 49 -13.66 9.84 16.44
C GLU A 49 -12.38 10.65 16.14
N ASP A 50 -11.52 10.82 17.14
CA ASP A 50 -10.25 11.52 16.99
C ASP A 50 -9.30 10.77 16.05
N GLU A 51 -9.34 9.43 16.05
CA GLU A 51 -8.54 8.57 15.19
C GLU A 51 -9.02 8.63 13.73
N VAL A 52 -10.34 8.57 13.52
CA VAL A 52 -10.95 8.75 12.19
C VAL A 52 -10.58 10.12 11.63
N ARG A 53 -10.62 11.17 12.45
CA ARG A 53 -10.20 12.52 12.05
C ARG A 53 -8.71 12.57 11.69
N LEU A 54 -7.86 11.88 12.43
CA LEU A 54 -6.43 11.77 12.11
C LEU A 54 -6.23 11.09 10.75
N LEU A 55 -6.86 9.93 10.53
CA LEU A 55 -6.76 9.19 9.27
C LEU A 55 -7.28 9.98 8.08
N SER A 56 -8.33 10.80 8.27
CA SER A 56 -8.83 11.70 7.23
C SER A 56 -7.76 12.69 6.74
N THR A 57 -6.92 13.17 7.66
CA THR A 57 -5.85 14.12 7.37
C THR A 57 -4.73 13.46 6.56
N TYR A 58 -4.45 12.19 6.83
CA TYR A 58 -3.40 11.41 6.15
C TYR A 58 -3.91 10.60 4.96
N GLN A 59 -5.18 10.73 4.56
CA GLN A 59 -5.79 9.91 3.51
C GLN A 59 -4.99 9.93 2.19
N LYS A 60 -4.43 11.10 1.81
CA LYS A 60 -3.57 11.22 0.62
C LYS A 60 -2.26 10.44 0.77
N HIS A 61 -1.63 10.51 1.94
CA HIS A 61 -0.40 9.76 2.22
C HIS A 61 -0.66 8.25 2.24
N LEU A 62 -1.78 7.82 2.83
CA LEU A 62 -2.22 6.42 2.80
C LEU A 62 -2.47 5.94 1.36
N THR A 63 -3.12 6.78 0.54
CA THR A 63 -3.33 6.47 -0.88
C THR A 63 -2.01 6.37 -1.63
N ALA A 64 -1.04 7.25 -1.36
CA ALA A 64 0.28 7.22 -1.98
C ALA A 64 1.07 5.94 -1.67
N ILE A 65 0.85 5.33 -0.50
CA ILE A 65 1.44 4.04 -0.15
C ILE A 65 0.58 2.84 -0.56
N GLY A 66 -0.51 3.04 -1.31
CA GLY A 66 -1.34 1.97 -1.85
C GLY A 66 -2.49 1.51 -0.94
N ILE A 67 -2.84 2.29 0.09
CA ILE A 67 -4.00 2.04 0.97
C ILE A 67 -5.13 3.00 0.62
N LYS A 68 -6.23 2.48 0.07
CA LYS A 68 -7.40 3.29 -0.28
C LYS A 68 -8.46 3.20 0.82
N LEU A 69 -8.52 4.26 1.64
CA LEU A 69 -9.43 4.40 2.76
C LEU A 69 -10.64 5.29 2.39
N SER A 70 -11.82 4.89 2.86
CA SER A 70 -13.06 5.67 2.82
C SER A 70 -13.62 5.80 4.24
N ILE A 71 -14.08 6.98 4.62
CA ILE A 71 -14.74 7.21 5.91
C ILE A 71 -16.22 6.98 5.71
N LYS A 72 -16.81 6.07 6.49
CA LYS A 72 -18.26 5.84 6.50
C LYS A 72 -18.95 6.83 7.43
N ASN A 73 -18.53 6.81 8.69
CA ASN A 73 -19.14 7.55 9.79
C ASN A 73 -18.04 8.09 10.73
N GLU A 74 -18.42 8.76 11.81
CA GLU A 74 -17.50 9.30 12.82
C GLU A 74 -16.64 8.24 13.52
N SER A 75 -17.01 6.96 13.46
CA SER A 75 -16.28 5.87 14.12
C SER A 75 -15.90 4.72 13.19
N ASP A 76 -16.27 4.77 11.91
CA ASP A 76 -16.10 3.64 11.00
C ASP A 76 -15.41 4.05 9.70
N ILE A 77 -14.40 3.25 9.34
CA ILE A 77 -13.67 3.37 8.08
C ILE A 77 -13.73 2.07 7.28
N GLU A 78 -13.55 2.21 5.97
CA GLU A 78 -13.39 1.09 5.04
C GLU A 78 -12.06 1.18 4.31
N ILE A 79 -11.41 0.04 4.13
CA ILE A 79 -10.25 -0.11 3.27
C ILE A 79 -10.64 -0.96 2.07
N SER A 80 -10.54 -0.35 0.89
CA SER A 80 -10.92 -0.95 -0.38
C SER A 80 -9.73 -1.44 -1.21
N SER A 81 -8.53 -0.92 -0.94
CA SER A 81 -7.30 -1.30 -1.64
C SER A 81 -6.13 -1.35 -0.67
N ILE A 82 -5.20 -2.27 -0.93
CA ILE A 82 -3.97 -2.48 -0.14
C ILE A 82 -2.76 -2.61 -1.06
N PRO A 83 -1.53 -2.36 -0.58
CA PRO A 83 -0.32 -2.44 -1.41
C PRO A 83 -0.16 -3.83 -2.02
N SER A 84 0.09 -3.88 -3.34
CA SER A 84 0.18 -5.15 -4.08
C SER A 84 1.35 -6.02 -3.63
N CYS A 85 2.40 -5.41 -3.08
CA CYS A 85 3.59 -6.08 -2.56
C CYS A 85 3.35 -6.88 -1.27
N LEU A 86 2.23 -6.66 -0.58
CA LEU A 86 1.84 -7.48 0.57
C LEU A 86 1.34 -8.86 0.14
N ILE A 87 1.02 -9.03 -1.15
CA ILE A 87 0.37 -10.22 -1.67
C ILE A 87 1.28 -10.95 -2.63
N ASP A 88 1.53 -12.23 -2.32
CA ASP A 88 2.19 -13.13 -3.26
C ASP A 88 1.20 -13.56 -4.35
N GLN A 89 1.31 -12.93 -5.53
CA GLN A 89 0.47 -13.17 -6.69
C GLN A 89 0.66 -14.58 -7.29
N ASN A 90 1.67 -15.34 -6.87
CA ASN A 90 2.01 -16.65 -7.43
C ASN A 90 1.32 -17.84 -6.77
N THR A 91 0.37 -17.62 -5.84
CA THR A 91 -0.26 -18.73 -5.10
C THR A 91 -1.79 -18.68 -5.16
N ASN A 92 -2.41 -19.85 -5.32
CA ASN A 92 -3.86 -20.06 -5.11
C ASN A 92 -4.34 -19.74 -3.67
N LYS A 93 -3.45 -19.27 -2.79
CA LYS A 93 -3.71 -18.84 -1.41
C LYS A 93 -4.14 -17.38 -1.30
N LEU A 94 -4.32 -16.68 -2.42
CA LEU A 94 -4.63 -15.24 -2.50
C LEU A 94 -5.75 -14.78 -1.56
N LYS A 95 -6.86 -15.52 -1.46
CA LYS A 95 -7.96 -15.14 -0.54
C LYS A 95 -7.58 -15.27 0.93
N ARG A 96 -6.77 -16.29 1.27
CA ARG A 96 -6.28 -16.51 2.63
C ARG A 96 -5.22 -15.48 3.02
N SER A 97 -4.33 -15.13 2.09
CA SER A 97 -3.37 -14.06 2.32
C SER A 97 -4.06 -12.71 2.49
N ILE A 98 -5.10 -12.39 1.72
CA ILE A 98 -5.88 -11.15 1.92
C ILE A 98 -6.47 -11.09 3.33
N SER A 99 -7.08 -12.15 3.86
CA SER A 99 -7.61 -12.12 5.24
C SER A 99 -6.51 -11.93 6.30
N GLU A 100 -5.37 -12.60 6.13
CA GLU A 100 -4.24 -12.49 7.06
C GLU A 100 -3.63 -11.07 7.00
N ILE A 101 -3.49 -10.51 5.79
CA ILE A 101 -2.99 -9.15 5.56
C ILE A 101 -3.97 -8.11 6.07
N SER A 102 -5.28 -8.27 5.84
CA SER A 102 -6.30 -7.40 6.40
C SER A 102 -6.22 -7.34 7.93
N THR A 103 -5.98 -8.48 8.58
CA THR A 103 -5.79 -8.54 10.04
C THR A 103 -4.51 -7.78 10.47
N ILE A 104 -3.42 -7.92 9.71
CA ILE A 104 -2.18 -7.18 9.97
C ILE A 104 -2.39 -5.67 9.81
N ILE A 105 -3.07 -5.25 8.74
CA ILE A 105 -3.36 -3.83 8.46
C ILE A 105 -4.24 -3.24 9.56
N GLU A 106 -5.32 -3.93 9.93
CA GLU A 106 -6.20 -3.49 11.03
C GLU A 106 -5.40 -3.31 12.32
N LYS A 107 -4.56 -4.31 12.66
CA LYS A 107 -3.72 -4.24 13.84
C LYS A 107 -2.70 -3.10 13.75
N SER A 108 -2.03 -2.93 12.62
CA SER A 108 -1.06 -1.85 12.42
C SER A 108 -1.70 -0.48 12.53
N ILE A 109 -2.91 -0.28 11.99
CA ILE A 109 -3.65 0.97 12.13
C ILE A 109 -3.96 1.24 13.60
N LYS A 110 -4.47 0.24 14.33
CA LYS A 110 -4.76 0.35 15.77
C LYS A 110 -3.52 0.54 16.65
N GLU A 111 -2.35 0.09 16.21
CA GLU A 111 -1.08 0.31 16.93
C GLU A 111 -0.44 1.68 16.62
N TRP A 112 -0.81 2.30 15.51
CA TRP A 112 -0.25 3.59 15.08
C TRP A 112 -1.02 4.79 15.64
N LEU A 113 -2.26 4.56 16.05
CA LEU A 113 -3.18 5.51 16.66
C LEU A 113 -3.06 5.47 18.20
#